data_AF-A0A2G4IVU3-F1
#
_entry.id   AF-A0A2G4IVU3-F1
#
_cell.length_a   1.000
_cell.length_b   1.000
_cell.length_c   1.000
_cell.angle_alpha   90.00
_cell.angle_beta   90.00
_cell.angle_gamma   90.00
#
_symmetry.space_group_name_H-M   'P 1'
#
loop_
_entity.id
_entity.type
_entity.pdbx_description
1 polymer ?
#
loop_
_entity_poly.entity_id
_entity_poly.type
_entity_poly.pdbx_seq_one_letter_code
_entity_poly.pdbx_strand_id
1 'polypeptide(L)'
;MCSAITVCGLLGLGLLLAYKPAFYALRQVTDRSPVGEQAARRLVTKISALRADVIRIGAWESVITDAEINAWLTNDLPRNHPRLLPWGIREPRIKFQSKRVSIAARAGAWALSTVVWLELKVQLREINQLGIVLEQARLGRIPLPRNTILRDLARRISAMGAITDLRQLNGQLHLIVSLPESHDGGANRHTLNSLSIETGELLLAGTTHLIPARISR
;
A
#
# COMPACT_ATOMS: atom_id res chain seq x y z
N MET A 1 -15.54 30.26 -33.92
CA MET A 1 -15.96 30.02 -32.51
C MET A 1 -15.60 28.62 -32.00
N CYS A 2 -15.58 27.56 -32.83
CA CYS A 2 -15.16 26.21 -32.40
C CYS A 2 -13.70 26.10 -31.90
N SER A 3 -12.73 26.82 -32.49
CA SER A 3 -11.32 26.70 -32.08
C SER A 3 -11.05 27.21 -30.65
N ALA A 4 -11.78 28.23 -30.18
CA ALA A 4 -11.58 28.78 -28.84
C ALA A 4 -12.07 27.82 -27.74
N ILE A 5 -13.18 27.12 -27.99
CA ILE A 5 -13.75 26.12 -27.05
C ILE A 5 -12.81 24.91 -26.94
N THR A 6 -12.25 24.46 -28.06
CA THR A 6 -11.30 23.34 -28.09
C THR A 6 -10.00 23.70 -27.36
N VAL A 7 -9.47 24.91 -27.56
CA VAL A 7 -8.25 25.37 -26.87
C VAL A 7 -8.49 25.54 -25.36
N CYS A 8 -9.60 26.15 -24.95
CA CYS A 8 -9.97 26.25 -23.54
C CYS A 8 -10.22 24.88 -22.88
N GLY A 9 -10.83 23.94 -23.61
CA GLY A 9 -11.05 22.58 -23.14
C GLY A 9 -9.73 21.81 -22.92
N LEU A 10 -8.79 21.92 -23.85
CA LEU A 10 -7.47 21.30 -23.74
C LEU A 10 -6.62 21.92 -22.62
N LEU A 11 -6.65 23.26 -22.47
CA LEU A 11 -6.01 23.97 -21.36
C LEU A 11 -6.59 23.57 -20.00
N GLY A 12 -7.92 23.51 -19.89
CA GLY A 12 -8.60 23.05 -18.69
C GLY A 12 -8.23 21.62 -18.32
N LEU A 13 -8.24 20.70 -19.29
CA LEU A 13 -7.81 19.31 -19.08
C LEU A 13 -6.35 19.22 -18.65
N GLY A 14 -5.46 20.03 -19.25
CA GLY A 14 -4.05 20.13 -18.87
C GLY A 14 -3.86 20.54 -17.41
N LEU A 15 -4.60 21.56 -16.94
CA LEU A 15 -4.56 22.01 -15.54
C LEU A 15 -5.09 20.93 -14.57
N LEU A 16 -6.12 20.17 -14.96
CA LEU A 16 -6.65 19.06 -14.16
C LEU A 16 -5.63 17.93 -14.01
N LEU A 17 -4.89 17.60 -15.07
CA LEU A 17 -3.87 16.55 -15.09
C LEU A 17 -2.56 16.98 -14.43
N ALA A 18 -2.26 18.28 -14.40
CA ALA A 18 -1.03 18.82 -13.80
C ALA A 18 -1.06 18.84 -12.25
N TYR A 19 -2.25 18.69 -11.63
CA TYR A 19 -2.37 18.70 -10.18
C TYR A 19 -1.59 17.54 -9.52
N LYS A 20 -0.81 17.87 -8.49
CA LYS A 20 -0.05 16.91 -7.69
C LYS A 20 -0.41 17.10 -6.22
N PRO A 21 -0.73 16.02 -5.47
CA PRO A 21 -0.92 16.12 -4.03
C PRO A 21 0.34 16.65 -3.33
N ALA A 22 0.18 17.50 -2.30
CA ALA A 22 1.30 18.13 -1.62
C ALA A 22 2.32 17.11 -1.05
N PHE A 23 1.84 15.97 -0.52
CA PHE A 23 2.70 14.92 0.01
C PHE A 23 3.59 14.26 -1.06
N TYR A 24 3.17 14.30 -2.32
CA TYR A 24 3.91 13.74 -3.44
C TYR A 24 5.05 14.67 -3.91
N ALA A 25 5.04 15.96 -3.60
CA ALA A 25 6.15 16.85 -3.97
C ALA A 25 7.28 16.79 -2.92
N LEU A 26 6.93 16.84 -1.64
CA LEU A 26 7.89 17.07 -0.54
C LEU A 26 8.89 15.93 -0.30
N ARG A 27 8.52 14.68 -0.58
CA ARG A 27 9.34 13.51 -0.19
C ARG A 27 10.51 13.17 -1.13
N GLN A 28 10.47 13.63 -2.38
CA GLN A 28 11.44 13.24 -3.42
C GLN A 28 12.89 13.58 -3.05
N VAL A 29 13.07 14.71 -2.37
CA VAL A 29 14.39 15.28 -2.08
C VAL A 29 15.02 14.52 -0.91
N THR A 30 14.25 14.23 0.13
CA THR A 30 14.75 13.54 1.34
C THR A 30 15.08 12.08 1.06
N ASP A 31 14.27 11.39 0.26
CA ASP A 31 14.40 9.94 0.04
C ASP A 31 15.70 9.54 -0.68
N ARG A 32 16.27 10.43 -1.50
CA ARG A 32 17.53 10.19 -2.24
C ARG A 32 18.80 10.61 -1.49
N SER A 33 18.66 11.14 -0.28
CA SER A 33 19.81 11.56 0.55
C SER A 33 20.46 10.36 1.25
N PRO A 34 21.68 10.52 1.83
CA PRO A 34 22.27 9.48 2.68
C PRO A 34 21.36 9.06 3.85
N VAL A 35 20.55 10.00 4.37
CA VAL A 35 19.53 9.73 5.39
C VAL A 35 18.43 8.82 4.84
N GLY A 36 18.00 9.06 3.60
CA GLY A 36 17.07 8.21 2.87
C GLY A 36 17.61 6.81 2.65
N GLU A 37 18.86 6.66 2.20
CA GLU A 37 19.47 5.32 2.07
C GLU A 37 19.49 4.54 3.40
N GLN A 38 19.81 5.23 4.51
CA GLN A 38 19.76 4.60 5.83
C GLN A 38 18.34 4.22 6.25
N ALA A 39 17.32 5.02 5.89
CA ALA A 39 15.92 4.68 6.14
C ALA A 39 15.46 3.48 5.31
N ALA A 40 15.88 3.37 4.05
CA ALA A 40 15.60 2.22 3.20
C ALA A 40 16.22 0.93 3.76
N ARG A 41 17.50 0.99 4.19
CA ARG A 41 18.17 -0.13 4.87
C ARG A 41 17.44 -0.54 6.16
N ARG A 42 17.03 0.44 6.97
CA ARG A 42 16.23 0.18 8.19
C ARG A 42 14.94 -0.55 7.89
N LEU A 43 14.23 -0.20 6.82
CA LEU A 43 13.02 -0.92 6.40
C LEU A 43 13.31 -2.40 6.15
N VAL A 44 14.35 -2.69 5.36
CA VAL A 44 14.73 -4.07 5.01
C VAL A 44 15.06 -4.85 6.27
N THR A 45 15.86 -4.29 7.19
CA THR A 45 16.19 -4.92 8.47
C THR A 45 14.94 -5.19 9.30
N LYS A 46 14.01 -4.23 9.41
CA LYS A 46 12.75 -4.40 10.16
C LYS A 46 11.86 -5.48 9.56
N ILE A 47 11.73 -5.54 8.23
CA ILE A 47 10.94 -6.58 7.55
C ILE A 47 11.58 -7.97 7.76
N SER A 48 12.91 -8.07 7.68
CA SER A 48 13.62 -9.33 7.95
C SER A 48 13.47 -9.79 9.40
N ALA A 49 13.59 -8.86 10.37
CA ALA A 49 13.38 -9.15 11.79
C ALA A 49 11.94 -9.59 12.05
N LEU A 50 10.95 -8.84 11.55
CA LEU A 50 9.54 -9.18 11.68
C LEU A 50 9.25 -10.58 11.10
N ARG A 51 9.80 -10.91 9.93
CA ARG A 51 9.63 -12.26 9.35
C ARG A 51 10.20 -13.35 10.27
N ALA A 52 11.35 -13.13 10.88
CA ALA A 52 11.96 -14.08 11.80
C ALA A 52 11.14 -14.21 13.10
N ASP A 53 10.64 -13.09 13.63
CA ASP A 53 9.87 -13.04 14.87
C ASP A 53 8.49 -13.67 14.69
N VAL A 54 7.84 -13.47 13.55
CA VAL A 54 6.58 -14.15 13.22
C VAL A 54 6.76 -15.67 13.29
N ILE A 55 7.89 -16.23 12.85
CA ILE A 55 8.08 -17.70 12.86
C ILE A 55 8.30 -18.25 14.29
N ARG A 56 8.81 -17.43 15.22
CA ARG A 56 9.14 -17.84 16.60
C ARG A 56 7.90 -17.77 17.48
N ILE A 57 7.77 -18.71 18.43
CA ILE A 57 6.70 -18.69 19.43
C ILE A 57 6.85 -17.46 20.33
N GLY A 58 5.77 -16.72 20.54
CA GLY A 58 5.75 -15.51 21.36
C GLY A 58 5.05 -14.33 20.70
N ALA A 59 5.02 -13.22 21.43
CA ALA A 59 4.51 -11.95 20.91
C ALA A 59 5.56 -11.29 20.01
N TRP A 60 5.10 -10.59 18.99
CA TRP A 60 5.93 -9.82 18.07
C TRP A 60 5.26 -8.50 17.74
N GLU A 61 6.08 -7.49 17.48
CA GLU A 61 5.63 -6.15 17.12
C GLU A 61 6.60 -5.47 16.16
N SER A 62 6.09 -4.55 15.34
CA SER A 62 6.92 -3.75 14.46
C SER A 62 6.27 -2.41 14.17
N VAL A 63 7.10 -1.36 14.14
CA VAL A 63 6.71 -0.02 13.73
C VAL A 63 7.46 0.33 12.45
N ILE A 64 6.71 0.63 11.40
CA ILE A 64 7.23 0.98 10.08
C ILE A 64 6.77 2.38 9.73
N THR A 65 7.71 3.26 9.41
CA THR A 65 7.38 4.64 9.03
C THR A 65 7.14 4.74 7.52
N ASP A 66 6.34 5.72 7.12
CA ASP A 66 6.19 6.00 5.70
C ASP A 66 7.46 6.59 5.07
N ALA A 67 8.35 7.21 5.84
CA ALA A 67 9.67 7.65 5.38
C ALA A 67 10.57 6.46 5.01
N GLU A 68 10.61 5.42 5.84
CA GLU A 68 11.32 4.17 5.57
C GLU A 68 10.80 3.49 4.29
N ILE A 69 9.46 3.41 4.13
CA ILE A 69 8.86 2.85 2.92
C ILE A 69 9.18 3.70 1.68
N ASN A 70 9.02 5.02 1.74
CA ASN A 70 9.27 5.88 0.58
C ASN A 70 10.75 5.89 0.17
N ALA A 71 11.67 5.81 1.13
CA ALA A 71 13.08 5.67 0.84
C ALA A 71 13.38 4.37 0.08
N TRP A 72 12.80 3.23 0.50
CA TRP A 72 12.93 1.97 -0.21
C TRP A 72 12.28 2.00 -1.60
N LEU A 73 11.07 2.56 -1.71
CA LEU A 73 10.36 2.74 -2.99
C LEU A 73 11.15 3.61 -3.98
N THR A 74 11.93 4.56 -3.47
CA THR A 74 12.74 5.47 -4.30
C THR A 74 14.08 4.87 -4.67
N ASN A 75 14.74 4.17 -3.75
CA ASN A 75 16.13 3.75 -3.92
C ASN A 75 16.26 2.29 -4.38
N ASP A 76 15.53 1.37 -3.75
CA ASP A 76 15.70 -0.07 -3.93
C ASP A 76 14.74 -0.65 -4.96
N LEU A 77 13.46 -0.24 -4.94
CA LEU A 77 12.45 -0.75 -5.86
C LEU A 77 12.87 -0.64 -7.35
N PRO A 78 13.39 0.50 -7.85
CA PRO A 78 13.77 0.61 -9.26
C PRO A 78 15.00 -0.23 -9.62
N ARG A 79 15.90 -0.45 -8.66
CA ARG A 79 17.17 -1.18 -8.86
C ARG A 79 16.97 -2.69 -8.77
N ASN A 80 16.23 -3.14 -7.77
CA ASN A 80 16.15 -4.55 -7.39
C ASN A 80 14.86 -5.21 -7.88
N HIS A 81 13.77 -4.44 -8.03
CA HIS A 81 12.45 -4.99 -8.33
C HIS A 81 11.63 -4.16 -9.33
N PRO A 82 12.21 -3.77 -10.49
CA PRO A 82 11.54 -2.88 -11.45
C PRO A 82 10.23 -3.45 -12.02
N ARG A 83 10.06 -4.78 -11.98
CA ARG A 83 8.88 -5.49 -12.49
C ARG A 83 7.70 -5.52 -11.51
N LEU A 84 7.86 -5.07 -10.26
CA LEU A 84 6.76 -5.01 -9.29
C LEU A 84 5.74 -3.91 -9.64
N LEU A 85 6.16 -2.88 -10.37
CA LEU A 85 5.25 -1.82 -10.80
C LEU A 85 4.54 -2.18 -12.11
N PRO A 86 3.23 -1.91 -12.22
CA PRO A 86 2.53 -2.02 -13.49
C PRO A 86 3.18 -1.14 -14.55
N TRP A 87 3.03 -1.53 -15.82
CA TRP A 87 3.56 -0.75 -16.93
C TRP A 87 3.00 0.69 -16.91
N GLY A 88 3.88 1.67 -17.09
CA GLY A 88 3.53 3.09 -17.07
C GLY A 88 3.43 3.73 -15.68
N ILE A 89 3.61 2.98 -14.59
CA ILE A 89 3.66 3.50 -13.21
C ILE A 89 5.11 3.65 -12.74
N ARG A 90 5.44 4.82 -12.19
CA ARG A 90 6.80 5.17 -11.72
C ARG A 90 6.74 6.00 -10.46
N GLU A 91 7.85 6.01 -9.71
CA GLU A 91 8.03 6.83 -8.50
C GLU A 91 6.83 6.73 -7.54
N PRO A 92 6.43 5.52 -7.12
CA PRO A 92 5.35 5.35 -6.15
C PRO A 92 5.76 5.93 -4.80
N ARG A 93 4.81 6.50 -4.09
CA ARG A 93 4.97 7.03 -2.74
C ARG A 93 3.73 6.77 -1.94
N ILE A 94 3.93 6.63 -0.63
CA ILE A 94 2.87 6.46 0.33
C ILE A 94 2.92 7.56 1.39
N LYS A 95 1.82 7.78 2.10
CA LYS A 95 1.76 8.58 3.32
C LYS A 95 0.77 7.94 4.28
N PHE A 96 1.20 7.77 5.53
CA PHE A 96 0.33 7.32 6.60
C PHE A 96 -0.34 8.51 7.28
N GLN A 97 -1.64 8.38 7.49
CA GLN A 97 -2.51 9.32 8.18
C GLN A 97 -3.42 8.48 9.07
N SER A 98 -4.00 9.04 10.14
CA SER A 98 -4.80 8.24 11.08
C SER A 98 -5.86 7.38 10.35
N LYS A 99 -5.70 6.05 10.44
CA LYS A 99 -6.51 4.99 9.78
C LYS A 99 -6.51 4.99 8.24
N ARG A 100 -5.63 5.77 7.61
CA ARG A 100 -5.60 6.03 6.16
C ARG A 100 -4.20 5.90 5.58
N VAL A 101 -4.16 5.37 4.36
CA VAL A 101 -2.95 5.31 3.53
C VAL A 101 -3.23 6.06 2.24
N SER A 102 -2.50 7.14 2.02
CA SER A 102 -2.48 7.81 0.71
C SER A 102 -1.37 7.23 -0.12
N ILE A 103 -1.64 6.84 -1.37
CA ILE A 103 -0.64 6.35 -2.31
C ILE A 103 -0.69 7.24 -3.55
N ALA A 104 0.47 7.64 -4.06
CA ALA A 104 0.57 8.39 -5.30
C ALA A 104 1.72 7.88 -6.15
N ALA A 105 1.57 7.92 -7.47
CA ALA A 105 2.61 7.53 -8.41
C ALA A 105 2.52 8.37 -9.68
N ARG A 106 3.62 8.47 -10.41
CA ARG A 106 3.62 9.06 -11.75
C ARG A 106 3.13 8.02 -12.75
N ALA A 107 2.11 8.37 -13.53
CA ALA A 107 1.53 7.55 -14.58
C ALA A 107 1.76 8.20 -15.95
N GLY A 108 2.05 7.38 -16.96
CA GLY A 108 2.17 7.78 -18.37
C GLY A 108 3.61 7.85 -18.91
N ALA A 109 3.74 8.20 -20.19
CA ALA A 109 5.01 8.27 -20.91
C ALA A 109 5.46 9.74 -21.13
N TRP A 110 6.75 9.99 -20.90
CA TRP A 110 7.46 11.26 -21.20
C TRP A 110 6.68 12.55 -20.86
N ALA A 111 6.24 13.29 -21.87
CA ALA A 111 5.68 14.65 -21.76
C ALA A 111 4.23 14.70 -21.25
N LEU A 112 3.51 13.58 -21.24
CA LEU A 112 2.12 13.47 -20.75
C LEU A 112 2.04 12.82 -19.36
N SER A 113 3.15 12.86 -18.59
CA SER A 113 3.17 12.26 -17.26
C SER A 113 2.28 13.03 -16.28
N THR A 114 1.38 12.32 -15.61
CA THR A 114 0.46 12.85 -14.60
C THR A 114 0.61 12.06 -13.30
N VAL A 115 0.04 12.55 -12.20
CA VAL A 115 0.07 11.87 -10.91
C VAL A 115 -1.25 11.17 -10.67
N VAL A 116 -1.22 9.85 -10.59
CA VAL A 116 -2.32 9.06 -10.04
C VAL A 116 -2.16 9.04 -8.53
N TRP A 117 -3.26 9.23 -7.81
CA TRP A 117 -3.27 9.10 -6.36
C TRP A 117 -4.57 8.48 -5.87
N LEU A 118 -4.46 7.80 -4.74
CA LEU A 118 -5.55 7.10 -4.10
C LEU A 118 -5.44 7.22 -2.58
N GLU A 119 -6.59 7.12 -1.92
CA GLU A 119 -6.71 7.11 -0.46
C GLU A 119 -7.46 5.86 -0.05
N LEU A 120 -6.80 5.06 0.78
CA LEU A 120 -7.30 3.81 1.33
C LEU A 120 -7.54 3.99 2.81
N LYS A 121 -8.69 3.53 3.30
CA LYS A 121 -8.90 3.26 4.72
C LYS A 121 -8.57 1.79 4.97
N VAL A 122 -7.67 1.53 5.91
CA VAL A 122 -7.22 0.18 6.26
C VAL A 122 -7.44 -0.03 7.75
N GLN A 123 -8.06 -1.16 8.10
CA GLN A 123 -8.35 -1.50 9.49
C GLN A 123 -8.36 -3.02 9.67
N LEU A 124 -7.92 -3.48 10.84
CA LEU A 124 -8.14 -4.87 11.26
C LEU A 124 -9.63 -5.03 11.57
N ARG A 125 -10.30 -5.99 10.91
CA ARG A 125 -11.72 -6.30 11.15
C ARG A 125 -11.86 -7.40 12.19
N GLU A 126 -11.07 -8.45 12.01
CA GLU A 126 -10.99 -9.64 12.85
C GLU A 126 -9.52 -10.06 12.91
N ILE A 127 -9.20 -11.04 13.76
CA ILE A 127 -7.85 -11.63 13.79
C ILE A 127 -7.48 -12.09 12.38
N ASN A 128 -6.29 -11.70 11.93
CA ASN A 128 -5.78 -12.00 10.59
C ASN A 128 -6.62 -11.46 9.41
N GLN A 129 -7.63 -10.62 9.62
CA GLN A 129 -8.46 -10.07 8.54
C GLN A 129 -8.35 -8.55 8.42
N LEU A 130 -7.78 -8.10 7.31
CA LEU A 130 -7.69 -6.68 6.97
C LEU A 130 -8.86 -6.26 6.10
N GLY A 131 -9.55 -5.20 6.52
CA GLY A 131 -10.52 -4.49 5.70
C GLY A 131 -9.87 -3.30 5.02
N ILE A 132 -9.94 -3.26 3.70
CA ILE A 132 -9.44 -2.18 2.86
C ILE A 132 -10.62 -1.56 2.11
N VAL A 133 -10.73 -0.24 2.21
CA VAL A 133 -11.77 0.55 1.56
C VAL A 133 -11.11 1.66 0.75
N LEU A 134 -11.42 1.74 -0.53
CA LEU A 134 -10.95 2.82 -1.39
C LEU A 134 -11.88 4.03 -1.25
N GLU A 135 -11.42 5.07 -0.54
CA GLU A 135 -12.18 6.30 -0.33
C GLU A 135 -12.10 7.19 -1.57
N GLN A 136 -10.89 7.40 -2.09
CA GLN A 136 -10.64 8.24 -3.26
C GLN A 136 -9.66 7.59 -4.23
N ALA A 137 -9.85 7.84 -5.53
CA ALA A 137 -8.87 7.54 -6.56
C ALA A 137 -8.99 8.57 -7.67
N ARG A 138 -7.88 9.21 -8.05
CA ARG A 138 -7.86 10.29 -9.06
C ARG A 138 -6.60 10.26 -9.91
N LEU A 139 -6.73 10.79 -11.13
CA LEU A 139 -5.65 11.13 -12.04
C LEU A 139 -5.56 12.66 -12.11
N GLY A 140 -4.59 13.26 -11.42
CA GLY A 140 -4.62 14.67 -11.10
C GLY A 140 -5.90 15.02 -10.30
N ARG A 141 -6.80 15.81 -10.89
CA ARG A 141 -8.13 16.12 -10.31
C ARG A 141 -9.27 15.25 -10.85
N ILE A 142 -9.02 14.43 -11.86
CA ILE A 142 -10.06 13.62 -12.53
C ILE A 142 -10.35 12.38 -11.67
N PRO A 143 -11.61 12.13 -11.25
CA PRO A 143 -11.96 10.94 -10.48
C PRO A 143 -11.83 9.67 -11.33
N LEU A 144 -11.29 8.62 -10.74
CA LEU A 144 -11.14 7.30 -11.36
C LEU A 144 -12.20 6.33 -10.84
N PRO A 145 -12.55 5.29 -11.61
CA PRO A 145 -13.53 4.28 -11.20
C PRO A 145 -12.99 3.44 -10.03
N ARG A 146 -13.36 3.82 -8.81
CA ARG A 146 -12.89 3.20 -7.54
C ARG A 146 -13.08 1.68 -7.53
N ASN A 147 -14.26 1.18 -7.90
CA ASN A 147 -14.55 -0.24 -7.85
C ASN A 147 -13.66 -1.06 -8.79
N THR A 148 -13.30 -0.50 -9.95
CA THR A 148 -12.38 -1.14 -10.90
C THR A 148 -10.96 -1.20 -10.33
N ILE A 149 -10.50 -0.10 -9.71
CA ILE A 149 -9.18 -0.05 -9.06
C ILE A 149 -9.11 -1.03 -7.89
N LEU A 150 -10.13 -1.08 -7.03
CA LEU A 150 -10.15 -1.98 -5.88
C LEU A 150 -10.20 -3.45 -6.31
N ARG A 151 -10.91 -3.78 -7.39
CA ARG A 151 -10.88 -5.11 -8.01
C ARG A 151 -9.51 -5.48 -8.55
N ASP A 152 -8.83 -4.54 -9.22
CA ASP A 152 -7.47 -4.79 -9.71
C ASP A 152 -6.49 -5.01 -8.56
N LEU A 153 -6.61 -4.21 -7.49
CA LEU A 153 -5.83 -4.37 -6.27
C LEU A 153 -6.05 -5.75 -5.63
N ALA A 154 -7.31 -6.19 -5.53
CA ALA A 154 -7.66 -7.51 -5.00
C ALA A 154 -6.99 -8.64 -5.81
N ARG A 155 -7.06 -8.58 -7.15
CA ARG A 155 -6.41 -9.58 -8.02
C ARG A 155 -4.89 -9.62 -7.82
N ARG A 156 -4.24 -8.46 -7.69
CA ARG A 156 -2.78 -8.38 -7.47
C ARG A 156 -2.40 -8.92 -6.09
N ILE A 157 -3.15 -8.60 -5.06
CA ILE A 157 -2.94 -9.12 -3.70
C ILE A 157 -3.13 -10.64 -3.67
N SER A 158 -4.16 -11.15 -4.34
CA SER A 158 -4.40 -12.57 -4.46
C SER A 158 -3.29 -13.31 -5.20
N ALA A 159 -2.76 -12.72 -6.28
CA ALA A 159 -1.62 -13.26 -7.02
C ALA A 159 -0.33 -13.34 -6.19
N MET A 160 -0.23 -12.62 -5.07
CA MET A 160 0.88 -12.72 -4.11
C MET A 160 0.66 -13.79 -3.03
N GLY A 161 -0.41 -14.59 -3.13
CA GLY A 161 -0.70 -15.71 -2.24
C GLY A 161 -1.63 -15.37 -1.06
N ALA A 162 -2.17 -14.15 -0.99
CA ALA A 162 -3.14 -13.80 0.03
C ALA A 162 -4.57 -14.21 -0.38
N ILE A 163 -5.40 -14.58 0.59
CA ILE A 163 -6.81 -14.88 0.34
C ILE A 163 -7.56 -13.55 0.36
N THR A 164 -8.20 -13.20 -0.75
CA THR A 164 -8.94 -11.94 -0.89
C THR A 164 -10.41 -12.18 -1.18
N ASP A 165 -11.28 -11.42 -0.52
CA ASP A 165 -12.72 -11.42 -0.74
C ASP A 165 -13.22 -9.98 -0.95
N LEU A 166 -14.14 -9.79 -1.91
CA LEU A 166 -14.72 -8.49 -2.23
C LEU A 166 -16.18 -8.49 -1.83
N ARG A 167 -16.52 -7.67 -0.83
CA ARG A 167 -17.90 -7.56 -0.32
C ARG A 167 -18.47 -6.19 -0.57
N GLN A 168 -19.73 -6.14 -0.99
CA GLN A 168 -20.47 -4.89 -1.05
C GLN A 168 -21.20 -4.68 0.27
N LEU A 169 -20.82 -3.64 1.01
CA LEU A 169 -21.41 -3.26 2.29
C LEU A 169 -21.90 -1.82 2.18
N ASN A 170 -23.17 -1.57 2.45
CA ASN A 170 -23.79 -0.25 2.36
C ASN A 170 -23.54 0.46 1.02
N GLY A 171 -23.58 -0.29 -0.09
CA GLY A 171 -23.32 0.24 -1.44
C GLY A 171 -21.84 0.51 -1.76
N GLN A 172 -20.92 0.32 -0.81
CA GLN A 172 -19.49 0.49 -1.00
C GLN A 172 -18.77 -0.86 -1.10
N LEU A 173 -17.76 -0.95 -1.97
CA LEU A 173 -16.97 -2.16 -2.13
C LEU A 173 -15.85 -2.18 -1.08
N HIS A 174 -15.78 -3.27 -0.31
CA HIS A 174 -14.77 -3.55 0.69
C HIS A 174 -13.92 -4.73 0.23
N LEU A 175 -12.61 -4.56 0.27
CA LEU A 175 -11.66 -5.65 0.07
C LEU A 175 -11.28 -6.21 1.44
N ILE A 176 -11.56 -7.48 1.65
CA ILE A 176 -11.14 -8.23 2.82
C ILE A 176 -9.92 -9.05 2.41
N VAL A 177 -8.84 -8.92 3.16
CA VAL A 177 -7.61 -9.70 2.96
C VAL A 177 -7.38 -10.54 4.19
N SER A 178 -7.44 -11.86 4.04
CA SER A 178 -7.16 -12.81 5.10
C SER A 178 -5.69 -13.24 5.03
N LEU A 179 -4.97 -12.98 6.10
CA LEU A 179 -3.58 -13.40 6.29
C LEU A 179 -3.57 -14.89 6.66
N PRO A 180 -2.69 -15.71 6.06
CA PRO A 180 -2.62 -17.12 6.39
C PRO A 180 -2.21 -17.31 7.85
N GLU A 181 -2.97 -18.15 8.57
CA GLU A 181 -2.70 -18.42 9.98
C GLU A 181 -1.46 -19.30 10.19
N SER A 182 -1.00 -20.02 9.17
CA SER A 182 0.15 -20.91 9.25
C SER A 182 0.88 -20.97 7.91
N HIS A 183 2.19 -21.17 7.95
CA HIS A 183 3.03 -21.38 6.78
C HIS A 183 3.28 -22.88 6.61
N ASP A 184 2.98 -23.43 5.43
CA ASP A 184 3.39 -24.75 4.92
C ASP A 184 3.42 -25.90 5.95
N GLY A 185 2.26 -26.24 6.53
CA GLY A 185 2.12 -27.42 7.40
C GLY A 185 2.88 -27.34 8.73
N GLY A 186 3.37 -26.15 9.10
CA GLY A 186 4.11 -25.93 10.34
C GLY A 186 3.24 -26.10 11.58
N ALA A 187 3.87 -26.53 12.68
CA ALA A 187 3.24 -26.64 13.99
C ALA A 187 2.92 -25.28 14.64
N ASN A 188 3.14 -24.15 13.95
CA ASN A 188 2.96 -22.82 14.49
C ASN A 188 1.80 -22.10 13.79
N ARG A 189 0.99 -21.40 14.59
CA ARG A 189 -0.08 -20.51 14.15
C ARG A 189 0.29 -19.07 14.49
N HIS A 190 0.21 -18.18 13.51
CA HIS A 190 0.45 -16.75 13.64
C HIS A 190 -0.89 -16.00 13.66
N THR A 191 -1.04 -15.08 14.61
CA THR A 191 -2.20 -14.19 14.73
C THR A 191 -1.74 -12.75 14.72
N LEU A 192 -2.27 -11.95 13.80
CA LEU A 192 -2.21 -10.50 13.82
C LEU A 192 -3.35 -10.00 14.71
N ASN A 193 -2.99 -9.44 15.86
CA ASN A 193 -3.92 -9.00 16.90
C ASN A 193 -4.17 -7.49 16.84
N SER A 194 -3.21 -6.72 16.33
CA SER A 194 -3.29 -5.26 16.25
C SER A 194 -2.68 -4.75 14.95
N LEU A 195 -3.41 -3.83 14.31
CA LEU A 195 -2.91 -2.98 13.24
C LEU A 195 -3.41 -1.56 13.52
N SER A 196 -2.49 -0.63 13.75
CA SER A 196 -2.81 0.80 13.81
C SER A 196 -2.02 1.57 12.76
N ILE A 197 -2.69 2.53 12.14
CA ILE A 197 -2.07 3.46 11.22
C ILE A 197 -2.24 4.84 11.83
N GLU A 198 -1.13 5.41 12.26
CA GLU A 198 -1.06 6.76 12.78
C GLU A 198 -0.41 7.68 11.76
N THR A 199 -0.30 8.97 12.08
CA THR A 199 0.39 9.91 11.20
C THR A 199 1.86 9.56 11.10
N GLY A 200 2.29 9.15 9.91
CA GLY A 200 3.67 8.79 9.60
C GLY A 200 4.06 7.34 9.88
N GLU A 201 3.23 6.57 10.59
CA GLU A 201 3.62 5.25 11.12
C GLU A 201 2.54 4.19 10.97
N LEU A 202 2.98 2.96 10.72
CA LEU A 202 2.20 1.74 10.74
C LEU A 202 2.72 0.87 11.89
N LEU A 203 1.85 0.54 12.83
CA LEU A 203 2.12 -0.34 13.96
C LEU A 203 1.42 -1.68 13.71
N LEU A 204 2.18 -2.76 13.82
CA LEU A 204 1.72 -4.14 13.67
C LEU A 204 2.10 -4.91 14.92
N ALA A 205 1.17 -5.65 15.50
CA ALA A 205 1.47 -6.56 16.60
C ALA A 205 0.65 -7.83 16.51
N GLY A 206 1.26 -8.92 16.94
CA GLY A 206 0.66 -10.24 16.88
C GLY A 206 1.35 -11.23 17.80
N THR A 207 0.90 -12.47 17.72
CA THR A 207 1.43 -13.57 18.53
C THR A 207 1.55 -14.81 17.68
N THR A 208 2.54 -15.63 17.98
CA THR A 208 2.73 -16.94 17.39
C THR A 208 2.61 -18.00 18.47
N HIS A 209 1.74 -18.96 18.23
CA HIS A 209 1.44 -20.06 19.14
C HIS A 209 1.73 -21.41 18.50
N LEU A 210 2.08 -22.39 19.31
CA LEU A 210 2.11 -23.79 18.88
C LEU A 210 0.67 -24.29 18.66
N ILE A 211 0.43 -24.98 17.56
CA ILE A 211 -0.79 -25.75 17.32
C ILE A 211 -0.66 -27.04 18.13
N PRO A 212 -1.50 -27.28 19.16
CA PRO A 212 -1.46 -28.53 19.89
C PRO A 212 -1.83 -29.69 18.96
N ALA A 213 -1.03 -30.76 18.97
CA ALA A 213 -1.30 -31.97 18.20
C ALA A 213 -2.69 -32.51 18.58
N ARG A 214 -3.58 -32.64 17.60
CA ARG A 214 -4.93 -33.17 17.81
C ARG A 214 -4.80 -34.64 18.15
N ILE A 215 -4.91 -34.99 19.44
CA ILE A 215 -4.98 -36.38 19.88
C ILE A 215 -6.31 -36.94 19.37
N SER A 216 -6.28 -37.71 18.28
CA SER A 216 -7.42 -38.53 17.85
C SER A 216 -7.59 -39.67 18.87
N ARG A 217 -8.72 -39.67 19.58
CA ARG A 217 -9.23 -40.87 20.25
C ARG A 217 -10.00 -41.71 19.25
#